data_AF-A0A4Q6C0M1-F1
#
_entry.id   AF-A0A4Q6C0M1-F1
#
_cell.length_a   1.000
_cell.length_b   1.000
_cell.length_c   1.000
_cell.angle_alpha   90.00
_cell.angle_beta   90.00
_cell.angle_gamma   90.00
#
_symmetry.space_group_name_H-M   'P 1'
#
loop_
_entity.id
_entity.type
_entity.pdbx_description
1 polymer ?
#
loop_
_entity_poly.entity_id
_entity_poly.type
_entity_poly.pdbx_seq_one_letter_code
_entity_poly.pdbx_strand_id
1 'polypeptide(L)'
;VTASVDALQFIAPVKRGWFLNLHASVNYTGRTSMEIGVRVDAENPNTGEMHHTSSAYLTFVALDEGGKPVEIPQVLPESTEEKRRFKAGEIRRKHRLALRDQLNP
;
A
#
# COMPACT_ATOMS: atom_id res chain seq x y z
N VAL A 1 -2.01 8.18 10.50
CA VAL A 1 -1.08 7.19 11.14
C VAL A 1 -1.10 5.87 10.38
N THR A 2 -0.03 5.06 10.48
CA THR A 2 0.00 3.70 9.93
C THR A 2 -0.74 2.74 10.86
N ALA A 3 -1.76 2.05 10.37
CA ALA A 3 -2.56 1.12 11.15
C ALA A 3 -2.12 -0.33 10.97
N SER A 4 -1.74 -0.73 9.75
CA SER A 4 -1.22 -2.07 9.47
C SER A 4 -0.34 -2.10 8.23
N VAL A 5 0.50 -3.14 8.15
CA VAL A 5 1.15 -3.60 6.93
C VAL A 5 0.52 -4.94 6.60
N ASP A 6 -0.24 -5.00 5.51
CA ASP A 6 -1.08 -6.16 5.19
C ASP A 6 -0.27 -7.25 4.50
N ALA A 7 0.61 -6.84 3.59
CA ALA A 7 1.58 -7.73 2.97
C ALA A 7 2.83 -6.95 2.58
N LEU A 8 3.98 -7.57 2.79
CA LEU A 8 5.28 -7.11 2.32
C LEU A 8 5.97 -8.31 1.66
N GLN A 9 6.30 -8.17 0.39
CA GLN A 9 6.90 -9.23 -0.41
C GLN A 9 8.26 -8.78 -0.90
N PHE A 10 9.31 -9.54 -0.58
CA PHE A 10 10.65 -9.35 -1.09
C PHE A 10 10.89 -10.32 -2.24
N ILE A 11 11.16 -9.78 -3.43
CA ILE A 11 11.23 -10.49 -4.70
C ILE A 11 12.69 -10.59 -5.17
N ALA A 12 13.47 -9.54 -4.96
CA ALA A 12 14.88 -9.50 -5.30
C ALA A 12 15.66 -8.63 -4.29
N PRO A 13 16.95 -8.93 -4.05
CA PRO A 13 17.78 -8.14 -3.16
C PRO A 13 18.13 -6.77 -3.76
N VAL A 14 18.51 -5.84 -2.87
CA VAL A 14 19.06 -4.54 -3.22
C VAL A 14 20.57 -4.57 -2.98
N LYS A 15 21.35 -4.03 -3.93
CA LYS A 15 22.80 -3.91 -3.79
C LYS A 15 23.17 -2.57 -3.16
N ARG A 16 24.30 -2.52 -2.44
CA ARG A 16 24.82 -1.28 -1.87
C ARG A 16 25.09 -0.26 -2.97
N GLY A 17 24.72 1.00 -2.72
CA GLY A 17 24.92 2.10 -3.66
C GLY A 17 23.90 2.18 -4.78
N TRP A 18 22.89 1.30 -4.80
CA TRP A 18 21.77 1.40 -5.74
C TRP A 18 20.71 2.36 -5.20
N PHE A 19 20.00 3.02 -6.12
CA PHE A 19 18.86 3.87 -5.77
C PHE A 19 17.60 3.02 -5.62
N LEU A 20 16.72 3.44 -4.70
CA LEU A 20 15.40 2.85 -4.53
C LEU A 20 14.33 3.82 -5.01
N ASN A 21 13.61 3.41 -6.05
CA ASN A 21 12.48 4.13 -6.61
C ASN A 21 11.20 3.55 -6.01
N LEU A 22 10.54 4.33 -5.15
CA LEU A 22 9.30 3.93 -4.50
C LEU A 22 8.11 4.56 -5.23
N HIS A 23 7.31 3.73 -5.86
CA HIS A 23 6.07 4.12 -6.52
C HIS A 23 4.90 3.79 -5.60
N ALA A 24 4.28 4.82 -5.03
CA ALA A 24 3.15 4.68 -4.12
C ALA A 24 1.85 5.18 -4.76
N SER A 25 0.75 4.48 -4.50
CA SER A 25 -0.59 4.88 -4.95
C SER A 25 -1.64 4.50 -3.92
N VAL A 26 -2.63 5.38 -3.70
CA VAL A 26 -3.83 5.03 -2.95
C VAL A 26 -4.64 4.07 -3.81
N ASN A 27 -4.66 2.80 -3.43
CA ASN A 27 -5.34 1.76 -4.19
C ASN A 27 -6.81 1.66 -3.79
N TYR A 28 -7.14 1.93 -2.53
CA TYR A 28 -8.49 1.79 -2.01
C TYR A 28 -8.72 2.74 -0.82
N THR A 29 -9.95 3.26 -0.69
CA THR A 29 -10.38 4.07 0.45
C THR A 29 -11.59 3.42 1.12
N GLY A 30 -11.54 3.32 2.45
CA GLY A 30 -12.71 3.08 3.29
C GLY A 30 -13.29 4.40 3.79
N ARG A 31 -13.98 4.39 4.94
CA ARG A 31 -14.54 5.62 5.54
C ARG A 31 -13.45 6.58 6.04
N THR A 32 -12.54 6.07 6.87
CA THR A 32 -11.48 6.86 7.52
C THR A 32 -10.07 6.34 7.21
N SER A 33 -9.98 5.26 6.42
CA SER A 33 -8.76 4.52 6.16
C SER A 33 -8.46 4.43 4.68
N MET A 34 -7.19 4.39 4.31
CA MET A 34 -6.74 4.20 2.93
C MET A 34 -5.73 3.05 2.86
N GLU A 35 -5.83 2.22 1.81
CA GLU A 35 -4.79 1.30 1.43
C GLU A 35 -3.85 1.98 0.44
N ILE A 36 -2.56 1.98 0.76
CA ILE A 36 -1.48 2.44 -0.11
C ILE A 36 -0.71 1.23 -0.61
N GLY A 37 -0.69 1.01 -1.92
CA GLY A 37 0.21 0.06 -2.54
C GLY A 37 1.52 0.74 -2.88
N VAL A 38 2.63 0.08 -2.56
CA VAL A 38 3.98 0.55 -2.83
C VAL A 38 4.72 -0.50 -3.65
N ARG A 39 5.23 -0.11 -4.80
CA ARG A 39 6.17 -0.86 -5.61
C ARG A 39 7.56 -0.26 -5.44
N VAL A 40 8.53 -1.08 -5.09
CA VAL A 40 9.93 -0.66 -4.92
C VAL A 40 10.78 -1.29 -6.01
N ASP A 41 11.38 -0.43 -6.83
CA ASP A 41 12.33 -0.82 -7.87
C ASP A 41 13.73 -0.35 -7.46
N ALA A 42 14.74 -1.19 -7.67
CA ALA A 42 16.13 -0.82 -7.41
C ALA A 42 16.82 -0.49 -8.75
N GLU A 43 17.57 0.60 -8.77
CA GLU A 43 18.25 1.11 -9.95
C GLU A 43 19.76 1.21 -9.73
N ASN A 44 20.54 0.70 -10.68
CA ASN A 44 21.99 0.92 -10.72
C ASN A 44 22.29 2.32 -11.28
N PRO A 45 22.87 3.24 -10.49
CA PRO A 45 23.06 4.61 -10.93
C PRO A 45 24.07 4.76 -12.08
N ASN A 46 24.93 3.76 -12.31
CA ASN A 46 25.94 3.81 -13.36
C ASN A 46 25.46 3.22 -14.69
N THR A 47 24.54 2.24 -14.64
CA THR A 47 24.10 1.51 -15.84
C THR A 47 22.63 1.74 -16.19
N GLY A 48 21.82 2.29 -15.28
CA GLY A 48 20.37 2.42 -15.44
C GLY A 48 19.61 1.10 -15.37
N GLU A 49 20.27 0.00 -15.02
CA GLU A 49 19.62 -1.31 -14.81
C GLU A 49 18.61 -1.20 -13.67
N MET A 50 17.37 -1.61 -13.91
CA MET A 50 16.29 -1.59 -12.93
C MET A 50 15.66 -2.97 -12.74
N HIS A 51 15.38 -3.33 -11.49
CA HIS A 51 14.60 -4.53 -11.18
C HIS A 51 13.65 -4.31 -10.01
N HIS A 52 12.54 -5.06 -10.04
CA HIS A 52 11.55 -5.04 -8.97
C HIS A 52 12.06 -5.76 -7.73
N THR A 53 12.08 -5.09 -6.58
CA THR A 53 12.65 -5.64 -5.34
C THR A 53 11.61 -6.00 -4.32
N SER A 54 10.63 -5.14 -4.10
CA SER A 54 9.56 -5.44 -3.15
C SER A 54 8.26 -4.75 -3.49
N SER A 55 7.17 -5.36 -3.04
CA SER A 55 5.84 -4.77 -3.07
C SER A 55 5.24 -4.80 -1.67
N ALA A 56 4.58 -3.72 -1.27
CA ALA A 56 3.92 -3.59 0.02
C ALA A 56 2.50 -3.05 -0.12
N TYR A 57 1.62 -3.47 0.77
CA TYR A 57 0.28 -2.90 0.94
C TYR A 57 0.13 -2.46 2.39
N LEU A 58 -0.04 -1.15 2.58
CA LEU A 58 -0.11 -0.52 3.90
C LEU A 58 -1.51 0.07 4.10
N THR A 59 -2.06 -0.07 5.30
CA THR A 59 -3.29 0.63 5.67
C THR A 59 -2.95 1.81 6.57
N PHE A 60 -3.40 2.99 6.17
CA PHE A 60 -3.34 4.22 6.95
C PHE A 60 -4.73 4.63 7.43
N VAL A 61 -4.79 5.31 8.56
CA VAL A 61 -5.99 5.96 9.09
C VAL A 61 -5.73 7.45 9.24
N ALA A 62 -6.63 8.27 8.68
CA ALA A 62 -6.62 9.72 8.85
C ALA A 62 -7.16 10.08 10.23
N LEU A 63 -6.49 10.99 10.93
CA LEU A 63 -6.89 11.47 12.25
C LEU A 63 -7.03 13.00 12.23
N ASP A 64 -7.95 13.53 13.02
CA ASP A 64 -8.05 14.97 13.32
C ASP A 64 -6.99 15.41 14.36
N GLU A 65 -7.01 16.70 14.71
CA GLU A 65 -6.11 17.29 15.73
C GLU A 65 -6.27 16.64 17.12
N GLY A 66 -7.44 16.08 17.41
CA GLY A 66 -7.74 15.36 18.65
C GLY A 66 -7.38 13.87 18.60
N GLY A 67 -6.78 13.39 17.51
CA GLY A 67 -6.41 11.99 17.32
C GLY A 67 -7.58 11.06 17.00
N LYS A 68 -8.76 11.60 16.64
CA LYS A 68 -9.94 10.78 16.28
C LYS A 68 -9.96 10.49 14.78
N PRO A 69 -10.37 9.28 14.34
CA PRO A 69 -10.51 8.97 12.93
C PRO A 69 -11.47 9.92 12.20
N VAL A 70 -11.02 10.53 11.10
CA VAL A 70 -11.80 11.46 10.28
C VAL A 70 -12.11 10.87 8.92
N GLU A 71 -13.25 11.23 8.33
CA GLU A 71 -13.64 10.77 7.00
C GLU A 71 -12.68 11.31 5.92
N ILE A 72 -12.45 10.51 4.89
CA ILE A 72 -11.56 10.86 3.78
C ILE A 72 -12.30 10.81 2.43
N PRO A 73 -11.86 11.58 1.43
CA PRO A 73 -12.35 11.45 0.06
C PRO A 73 -12.19 10.02 -0.47
N GLN A 74 -13.17 9.56 -1.24
CA GLN A 74 -13.09 8.26 -1.88
C GLN A 74 -12.19 8.32 -3.12
N VAL A 75 -11.30 7.33 -3.29
CA VAL A 75 -10.53 7.20 -4.52
C VAL A 75 -11.44 6.69 -5.64
N LEU A 76 -11.44 7.40 -6.78
CA LEU A 76 -12.20 7.06 -7.97
C LEU A 76 -11.24 6.52 -9.02
N PRO A 77 -11.17 5.19 -9.24
CA PRO A 77 -10.25 4.62 -10.21
C PRO A 77 -10.74 4.85 -11.65
N GLU A 78 -9.90 5.43 -12.48
CA GLU A 78 -10.22 5.79 -13.87
C GLU A 78 -9.66 4.74 -14.83
N SER A 79 -8.36 4.44 -14.71
CA SER A 79 -7.66 3.52 -15.59
C SER A 79 -7.97 2.05 -15.29
N THR A 80 -7.72 1.16 -16.26
CA THR A 80 -7.88 -0.29 -16.07
C THR A 80 -7.03 -0.80 -14.91
N GLU A 81 -5.79 -0.32 -14.79
CA GLU A 81 -4.90 -0.69 -13.69
C GLU A 81 -5.37 -0.15 -12.34
N GLU A 82 -5.87 1.08 -12.28
CA GLU A 82 -6.47 1.60 -11.04
C GLU A 82 -7.69 0.80 -10.62
N LYS A 83 -8.58 0.45 -11.56
CA LYS A 83 -9.76 -0.38 -11.28
C LYS A 83 -9.36 -1.77 -10.78
N ARG A 84 -8.29 -2.35 -11.34
CA ARG A 84 -7.73 -3.61 -10.87
C ARG A 84 -7.17 -3.48 -9.45
N ARG A 85 -6.38 -2.44 -9.18
CA ARG A 85 -5.82 -2.17 -7.84
C ARG A 85 -6.90 -1.92 -6.80
N PHE A 86 -7.96 -1.20 -7.17
CA PHE A 86 -9.11 -0.92 -6.30
C PHE A 86 -9.86 -2.18 -5.89
N LYS A 87 -10.22 -3.04 -6.85
CA LYS A 87 -10.85 -4.34 -6.55
C LYS A 87 -9.96 -5.21 -5.66
N ALA A 88 -8.65 -5.25 -5.94
CA ALA A 88 -7.72 -6.00 -5.12
C ALA A 88 -7.59 -5.45 -3.68
N GLY A 89 -7.61 -4.12 -3.53
CA GLY A 89 -7.58 -3.46 -2.21
C GLY A 89 -8.85 -3.74 -1.40
N GLU A 90 -10.00 -3.78 -2.05
CA GLU A 90 -11.26 -4.16 -1.40
C GLU A 90 -11.20 -5.60 -0.84
N ILE A 91 -10.65 -6.54 -1.62
CA ILE A 91 -10.48 -7.94 -1.19
C ILE A 91 -9.51 -8.03 0.00
N ARG A 92 -8.34 -7.39 -0.08
CA ARG A 92 -7.35 -7.36 1.02
C ARG A 92 -7.96 -6.79 2.30
N ARG A 93 -8.75 -5.72 2.18
CA ARG A 93 -9.47 -5.14 3.32
C ARG A 93 -10.43 -6.14 3.97
N LYS A 94 -11.23 -6.85 3.17
CA LYS A 94 -12.17 -7.86 3.67
C LYS A 94 -11.43 -8.95 4.45
N HIS A 95 -10.31 -9.45 3.91
CA HIS A 95 -9.48 -10.44 4.59
C HIS A 95 -8.89 -9.91 5.90
N ARG A 96 -8.35 -8.69 5.91
CA ARG A 96 -7.79 -8.08 7.14
C ARG A 96 -8.83 -7.96 8.25
N LEU A 97 -10.03 -7.51 7.93
CA LEU A 97 -11.09 -7.39 8.93
C LEU A 97 -11.54 -8.75 9.47
N ALA A 98 -11.77 -9.72 8.58
CA ALA A 98 -12.16 -11.07 8.99
C ALA A 98 -11.10 -11.69 9.92
N LEU A 99 -9.82 -11.55 9.58
CA LEU A 99 -8.71 -12.03 10.43
C LEU A 99 -8.68 -11.30 11.78
N ARG A 100 -8.84 -9.98 11.79
CA ARG A 100 -8.85 -9.20 13.03
C ARG A 100 -9.98 -9.65 13.97
N ASP A 101 -11.18 -9.84 13.43
CA ASP A 101 -12.35 -10.23 14.22
C ASP A 101 -12.23 -11.69 14.71
N GLN A 102 -11.51 -12.56 13.98
CA GLN A 102 -11.18 -13.92 14.45
C GLN A 102 -10.12 -13.94 15.56
N LEU A 103 -9.13 -13.04 15.48
CA LEU A 103 -8.03 -12.97 16.46
C LEU A 103 -8.42 -12.19 17.72
N ASN A 104 -9.37 -11.27 17.63
CA ASN A 104 -9.87 -10.43 18.72
C ASN A 104 -11.41 -10.51 18.75
N PRO A 105 -11.98 -11.63 19.23
CA PRO A 105 -13.43 -11.82 19.30
C PRO A 105 -14.11 -10.87 20.29
#